data_AF-V5GTJ1-F1
#
_entry.id   AF-V5GTJ1-F1
#
_cell.length_a   1.000
_cell.length_b   1.000
_cell.length_c   1.000
_cell.angle_alpha   90.00
_cell.angle_beta   90.00
_cell.angle_gamma   90.00
#
_symmetry.space_group_name_H-M   'P 1'
#
loop_
_entity.id
_entity.type
_entity.pdbx_description
1 polymer ?
#
loop_
_entity_poly.entity_id
_entity_poly.type
_entity_poly.pdbx_seq_one_letter_code
_entity_poly.pdbx_strand_id
1 'polypeptide(L)'
;MIASSNHFMPYCGACKLATSVVQQYIKQDKSEEEMVSFLRTACKMFSITTPRVCDGIISHFKEEFFFVLKHTKMDSTQICGTVFPDECEGHAAVNWTVPLPPQRR
;
A
#
# COMPACT_ATOMS: atom_id res chain seq x y z
N MET A 1 19.89 14.21 -10.62
CA MET A 1 19.60 13.07 -11.51
C MET A 1 20.27 11.83 -10.94
N ILE A 2 19.58 11.06 -10.09
CA ILE A 2 20.09 9.77 -9.64
C ILE A 2 19.25 8.70 -10.32
N ALA A 3 19.63 8.37 -11.55
CA ALA A 3 19.21 7.14 -12.19
C ALA A 3 20.15 6.04 -11.67
N SER A 4 19.70 5.31 -10.65
CA SER A 4 20.36 4.07 -10.22
C SER A 4 19.54 2.90 -10.68
N SER A 5 19.85 2.43 -11.88
CA SER A 5 19.40 1.18 -12.47
C SER A 5 19.79 0.01 -11.57
N ASN A 6 18.78 -0.67 -11.01
CA ASN A 6 18.71 -2.13 -10.73
C ASN A 6 17.44 -2.48 -9.92
N HIS A 7 16.25 -2.18 -10.44
CA HIS A 7 15.01 -2.73 -9.87
C HIS A 7 14.38 -3.69 -10.88
N PHE A 8 14.36 -4.98 -10.54
CA PHE A 8 13.78 -6.09 -11.30
C PHE A 8 12.27 -5.91 -11.62
N MET A 9 11.61 -4.93 -10.99
CA MET A 9 10.26 -4.46 -11.28
C MET A 9 10.05 -3.05 -10.72
N PRO A 10 9.69 -2.00 -11.47
CA PRO A 10 9.50 -0.66 -10.93
C PRO A 10 8.61 -0.67 -9.66
N TYR A 11 8.93 0.14 -8.64
CA TYR A 11 8.18 0.19 -7.37
C TYR A 11 6.66 0.28 -7.59
N CYS A 12 6.23 1.05 -8.59
CA CYS A 12 4.84 1.14 -9.03
C CYS A 12 4.25 -0.21 -9.48
N GLY A 13 4.99 -0.99 -10.26
CA GLY A 13 4.54 -2.33 -10.71
C GLY A 13 4.46 -3.33 -9.56
N ALA A 14 5.46 -3.33 -8.68
CA ALA A 14 5.46 -4.18 -7.48
C ALA A 14 4.31 -3.83 -6.54
N CYS A 15 4.06 -2.54 -6.31
CA CYS A 15 2.94 -2.06 -5.51
C CYS A 15 1.60 -2.48 -6.12
N LYS A 16 1.37 -2.24 -7.42
CA LYS A 16 0.11 -2.56 -8.09
C LYS A 16 -0.18 -4.06 -8.04
N LEU A 17 0.84 -4.89 -8.24
CA LEU A 17 0.71 -6.34 -8.14
C LEU A 17 0.36 -6.76 -6.71
N ALA A 18 1.12 -6.30 -5.71
CA ALA A 18 0.91 -6.67 -4.31
C ALA A 18 -0.49 -6.24 -3.82
N THR A 19 -0.88 -5.00 -4.05
CA THR A 19 -2.20 -4.47 -3.67
C THR A 19 -3.33 -5.22 -4.35
N SER A 20 -3.19 -5.56 -5.64
CA SER A 20 -4.20 -6.32 -6.37
C SER A 20 -4.37 -7.74 -5.81
N VAL A 21 -3.27 -8.41 -5.45
CA VAL A 21 -3.31 -9.74 -4.82
C VAL A 21 -4.01 -9.67 -3.46
N VAL A 22 -3.66 -8.69 -2.62
CA VAL A 22 -4.30 -8.55 -1.30
C VAL A 22 -5.79 -8.23 -1.46
N GLN A 23 -6.17 -7.32 -2.37
CA GLN A 23 -7.58 -7.03 -2.64
C GLN A 23 -8.34 -8.26 -3.13
N GLN A 24 -7.71 -9.10 -3.96
CA GLN A 24 -8.32 -10.37 -4.38
C GLN A 24 -8.50 -11.32 -3.20
N TYR A 25 -7.56 -11.39 -2.28
CA TYR A 25 -7.65 -12.27 -1.10
C TYR A 25 -8.77 -11.82 -0.15
N ILE A 26 -8.91 -10.50 0.03
CA ILE A 26 -10.03 -9.92 0.78
C ILE A 26 -11.36 -10.26 0.11
N LYS A 27 -11.48 -10.14 -1.22
CA LYS A 27 -12.69 -10.51 -1.98
C LYS A 27 -13.02 -12.01 -1.93
N GLN A 28 -12.03 -12.85 -1.62
CA GLN A 28 -12.19 -14.30 -1.47
C GLN A 28 -12.45 -14.70 0.00
N ASP A 29 -12.68 -13.74 0.90
CA ASP A 29 -12.88 -13.96 2.34
C ASP A 29 -11.76 -14.79 2.99
N LYS A 30 -10.51 -14.64 2.51
CA LYS A 30 -9.35 -15.25 3.16
C LYS A 30 -9.12 -14.63 4.53
N SER A 31 -8.61 -15.43 5.46
CA SER A 31 -8.34 -14.92 6.81
C SER A 31 -7.17 -13.93 6.79
N GLU A 32 -7.20 -12.95 7.69
CA GLU A 32 -6.09 -12.02 7.86
C GLU A 32 -4.79 -12.72 8.27
N GLU A 33 -4.89 -13.85 8.96
CA GLU A 33 -3.75 -14.69 9.35
C GLU A 33 -3.07 -15.34 8.14
N GLU A 34 -3.85 -15.85 7.20
CA GLU A 34 -3.33 -16.38 5.93
C GLU A 34 -2.62 -15.29 5.12
N MET A 35 -3.22 -14.10 5.06
CA MET A 35 -2.61 -12.95 4.39
C MET A 35 -1.32 -12.50 5.07
N VAL A 36 -1.29 -12.44 6.40
CA VAL A 36 -0.08 -12.10 7.19
C VAL A 36 1.03 -13.12 6.97
N SER A 37 0.70 -14.41 6.95
CA SER A 37 1.67 -15.49 6.68
C SER A 37 2.29 -15.34 5.29
N PHE A 38 1.46 -15.07 4.28
CA PHE A 38 1.91 -14.78 2.93
C PHE A 38 2.85 -13.56 2.88
N LEU A 39 2.45 -12.44 3.49
CA LEU A 39 3.25 -11.20 3.48
C LEU A 39 4.60 -11.38 4.19
N ARG A 40 4.65 -12.08 5.32
CA ARG A 40 5.90 -12.39 6.04
C ARG A 40 6.83 -13.26 5.18
N THR A 41 6.25 -14.28 4.55
CA THR A 41 6.99 -15.22 3.70
C THR A 41 7.57 -14.50 2.48
N ALA A 42 6.76 -13.69 1.78
CA ALA A 42 7.20 -12.89 0.65
C ALA A 42 8.31 -11.92 1.05
N CYS A 43 8.16 -11.18 2.14
CA CYS A 43 9.16 -10.22 2.61
C CYS A 43 10.53 -10.86 2.85
N LYS A 44 10.56 -12.04 3.47
CA LYS A 44 11.79 -12.80 3.74
C LYS A 44 12.37 -13.42 2.46
N MET A 45 11.52 -14.02 1.62
CA MET A 45 11.93 -14.68 0.38
C MET A 45 12.55 -13.70 -0.62
N PHE A 46 11.98 -12.50 -0.74
CA PHE A 46 12.50 -11.44 -1.61
C PHE A 46 13.57 -10.58 -0.95
N SER A 47 13.95 -10.86 0.31
CA SER A 47 14.96 -10.09 1.06
C SER A 47 14.71 -8.58 1.05
N ILE A 48 13.44 -8.15 1.17
CA ILE A 48 13.05 -6.74 1.14
C ILE A 48 13.71 -5.96 2.29
N THR A 49 13.83 -6.61 3.46
CA THR A 49 14.50 -6.10 4.65
C THR A 49 14.91 -7.28 5.54
N THR A 50 15.46 -7.01 6.73
CA THR A 50 15.84 -8.07 7.66
C THR A 50 14.62 -8.89 8.11
N PRO A 51 14.77 -10.21 8.37
CA PRO A 51 13.65 -11.04 8.82
C PRO A 51 12.94 -10.48 10.06
N ARG A 52 13.69 -9.88 10.99
CA ARG A 52 13.15 -9.21 12.18
C ARG A 52 12.24 -8.03 11.81
N VAL A 53 12.65 -7.21 10.85
CA VAL A 53 11.86 -6.05 10.41
C VAL A 53 10.62 -6.51 9.63
N CYS A 54 10.75 -7.52 8.75
CA CYS A 54 9.59 -8.13 8.08
C CYS A 54 8.54 -8.58 9.11
N ASP A 55 8.98 -9.24 10.19
CA ASP A 55 8.06 -9.74 11.19
C ASP A 55 7.43 -8.62 12.03
N GLY A 56 8.24 -7.64 12.44
CA GLY A 56 7.80 -6.53 13.29
C GLY A 56 6.83 -5.59 12.59
N ILE A 57 7.15 -5.14 11.38
CA ILE A 57 6.30 -4.18 10.67
C ILE A 57 4.93 -4.77 10.36
N ILE A 58 4.87 -6.04 9.97
CA ILE A 58 3.61 -6.72 9.68
C ILE A 58 2.80 -6.93 10.97
N SER A 59 3.41 -7.28 12.10
CA SER A 59 2.64 -7.42 13.36
C SER A 59 2.06 -6.10 13.85
N HIS A 60 2.79 -4.99 13.66
CA HIS A 60 2.38 -3.70 14.20
C HIS A 60 1.33 -2.98 13.38
N PHE A 61 1.31 -3.18 12.05
CA PHE A 61 0.45 -2.41 11.15
C PHE A 61 -0.63 -3.24 10.44
N LYS A 62 -0.70 -4.56 10.66
CA LYS A 62 -1.66 -5.43 9.95
C LYS A 62 -3.12 -4.99 10.16
N GLU A 63 -3.47 -4.54 11.36
CA GLU A 63 -4.86 -4.21 11.72
C GLU A 63 -5.32 -2.97 10.96
N GLU A 64 -4.53 -1.89 11.02
CA GLU A 64 -4.79 -0.66 10.29
C GLU A 64 -4.75 -0.90 8.77
N PHE A 65 -3.80 -1.70 8.30
CA PHE A 65 -3.66 -2.01 6.88
C PHE A 65 -4.89 -2.74 6.34
N PHE A 66 -5.34 -3.81 6.99
CA PHE A 66 -6.55 -4.52 6.56
C PHE A 66 -7.80 -3.68 6.74
N PHE A 67 -7.89 -2.88 7.81
CA PHE A 67 -8.99 -1.95 8.00
C PHE A 67 -9.11 -0.99 6.82
N VAL A 68 -8.02 -0.32 6.42
CA VAL A 68 -8.02 0.62 5.29
C VAL A 68 -8.39 -0.10 4.00
N LEU A 69 -7.80 -1.26 3.70
CA LEU A 69 -8.07 -1.99 2.47
C LEU A 69 -9.52 -2.48 2.35
N LYS A 70 -10.17 -2.81 3.47
CA LYS A 70 -11.58 -3.23 3.49
C LYS A 70 -12.56 -2.07 3.36
N HIS A 71 -12.17 -0.87 3.78
CA HIS A 71 -13.09 0.29 3.84
C HIS A 71 -12.81 1.35 2.78
N THR A 72 -11.68 1.26 2.07
CA THR A 72 -11.38 2.16 0.97
C THR A 72 -12.10 1.74 -0.31
N LYS A 73 -12.46 2.73 -1.15
CA LYS A 73 -12.94 2.50 -2.52
C LYS A 73 -11.82 2.61 -3.56
N MET A 74 -10.59 2.83 -3.12
CA MET A 74 -9.45 2.99 -4.01
C MET A 74 -9.06 1.67 -4.68
N ASP A 75 -8.80 1.71 -5.98
CA ASP A 75 -8.18 0.59 -6.68
C ASP A 75 -6.65 0.55 -6.47
N SER A 76 -5.98 -0.49 -6.95
CA SER A 76 -4.53 -0.65 -6.83
C SER A 76 -3.74 0.50 -7.47
N THR A 77 -4.27 1.16 -8.50
CA THR A 77 -3.63 2.31 -9.13
C THR A 77 -3.71 3.53 -8.22
N GLN A 78 -4.88 3.80 -7.65
CA GLN A 78 -5.11 4.90 -6.72
C GLN A 78 -4.32 4.75 -5.42
N ILE A 79 -4.27 3.54 -4.87
CA ILE A 79 -3.45 3.24 -3.69
C ILE A 79 -1.98 3.50 -4.00
N CYS A 80 -1.45 2.91 -5.08
CA CYS A 80 -0.02 3.02 -5.38
C CYS A 80 0.41 4.42 -5.81
N GLY A 81 -0.43 5.16 -6.54
CA GLY A 81 -0.16 6.55 -6.87
C GLY A 81 -0.24 7.50 -5.66
N THR A 82 -1.00 7.13 -4.62
CA THR A 82 -1.03 7.88 -3.36
C THR A 82 0.21 7.59 -2.50
N VAL A 83 0.66 6.33 -2.45
CA VAL A 83 1.82 5.91 -1.65
C VAL A 83 3.16 6.31 -2.29
N PHE A 84 3.25 6.24 -3.63
CA PHE A 84 4.46 6.53 -4.40
C PHE A 84 4.19 7.65 -5.43
N PRO A 85 3.91 8.89 -5.00
CA PRO A 85 3.47 9.97 -5.89
C PRO A 85 4.52 10.38 -6.95
N ASP A 86 5.80 10.24 -6.63
CA ASP A 86 6.90 10.57 -7.55
C ASP A 86 7.24 9.44 -8.54
N GLU A 87 6.75 8.21 -8.27
CA GLU A 87 7.14 6.99 -8.99
C GLU A 87 5.95 6.24 -9.61
N CYS A 88 4.71 6.64 -9.31
CA CYS A 88 3.49 5.95 -9.74
C CYS A 88 2.34 6.94 -10.00
N GLU A 89 1.83 6.97 -11.22
CA GLU A 89 0.68 7.81 -11.58
C GLU A 89 -0.65 7.23 -11.06
N GLY A 90 -1.65 8.12 -10.96
CA GLY A 90 -3.04 7.75 -10.70
C GLY A 90 -3.50 7.93 -9.25
N HIS A 91 -2.92 8.88 -8.51
CA HIS A 91 -3.33 9.23 -7.15
C HIS A 91 -4.84 9.48 -7.03
N ALA A 92 -5.39 9.23 -5.84
CA ALA A 92 -6.78 9.54 -5.55
C ALA A 92 -7.04 11.05 -5.74
N ALA A 93 -8.19 11.40 -6.33
CA ALA A 93 -8.58 12.79 -6.52
C ALA A 93 -8.79 13.48 -5.15
N VAL A 94 -7.83 14.31 -4.74
CA VAL A 94 -7.86 15.06 -3.47
C VAL A 94 -8.19 16.54 -3.65
N ASN A 95 -8.83 16.92 -4.76
CA ASN A 95 -9.17 18.32 -5.04
C ASN A 95 -10.47 18.73 -4.33
N TRP A 96 -10.41 18.93 -3.02
CA TRP A 96 -11.52 19.45 -2.21
C TRP A 96 -11.15 20.81 -1.60
N THR A 97 -12.14 21.67 -1.47
CA THR A 97 -12.00 22.99 -0.85
C THR A 97 -12.86 23.06 0.41
N VAL A 98 -12.41 23.85 1.38
CA VAL A 98 -13.16 24.14 2.61
C VAL A 98 -13.68 25.57 2.54
N PRO A 99 -14.99 25.80 2.71
CA PRO A 99 -15.50 27.16 2.85
C PRO A 99 -15.01 27.76 4.17
N LEU A 100 -14.30 28.89 4.09
CA LEU A 100 -13.85 29.61 5.28
C LEU A 100 -15.03 30.40 5.89
N PRO A 101 -15.21 30.39 7.22
CA PRO A 101 -16.20 31.24 7.86
C PRO A 101 -15.82 32.72 7.72
N PRO A 102 -16.80 33.65 7.71
CA PRO A 102 -16.52 35.09 7.63
C PRO A 102 -15.72 35.56 8.85
N GLN A 103 -14.72 36.44 8.65
CA GLN A 103 -13.98 37.05 9.75
C GLN A 103 -14.90 37.94 10.59
N ARG A 104 -14.93 37.73 11.93
CA ARG A 104 -15.53 38.70 12.85
C ARG A 104 -14.65 39.94 12.89
N ARG A 105 -15.21 41.08 12.50
CA ARG A 105 -14.64 42.41 12.74
C ARG A 105 -14.98 42.87 14.15
#